data_AF-A0A2S7Q9H9-F1
#
_entry.id   AF-A0A2S7Q9H9-F1
#
_cell.length_a   1.000
_cell.length_b   1.000
_cell.length_c   1.000
_cell.angle_alpha   90.00
_cell.angle_beta   90.00
_cell.angle_gamma   90.00
#
_symmetry.space_group_name_H-M   'P 1'
#
loop_
_entity.id
_entity.type
_entity.pdbx_description
1 polymer ?
#
loop_
_entity_poly.entity_id
_entity_poly.type
_entity_poly.pdbx_seq_one_letter_code
_entity_poly.pdbx_strand_id
1 'polypeptide(L)'
;MYTISSFLAVALAGGVSAFTPTGFEPASSNNLTVAYGKTLAINGKQILRAGLEHKLTKSQDTAQPPTVGTTTKLTGTYTILMVDPDIPSSSGTGPTSQFLHWVQSDLVSSDTTTTISGQKIYTLVNSKNTTAFAAYLQPNPPNKAPTTHRYTQLLFNTTGGSAATALKSLQTAAKSRGNFSTADVVKSAGLVVLMGNSFDVAFGDKGINSTGAGSGSGSSSGTSGGKGSGTSGGKGNGTTTSNSTSTSTAGPVMSTGGAGIVNLRGSEWAALAAMGAAVMLL
;
A
#
# COMPACT_ATOMS: atom_id res chain seq x y z
N MET A 1 37.42 -1.79 42.54
CA MET A 1 36.25 -2.25 41.77
C MET A 1 35.80 -1.06 40.93
N TYR A 2 35.98 -1.10 39.61
CA TYR A 2 35.66 0.03 38.73
C TYR A 2 34.29 -0.20 38.09
N THR A 3 33.33 0.64 38.47
CA THR A 3 31.97 0.64 37.91
C THR A 3 31.98 1.47 36.62
N ILE A 4 31.77 0.82 35.48
CA ILE A 4 31.66 1.50 34.20
C ILE A 4 30.20 1.93 34.03
N SER A 5 29.91 3.19 34.34
CA SER A 5 28.61 3.82 34.05
C SER A 5 28.43 3.94 32.54
N SER A 6 27.49 3.18 31.97
CA SER A 6 27.04 3.36 30.58
C SER A 6 26.17 4.61 30.49
N PHE A 7 26.60 5.58 29.69
CA PHE A 7 25.77 6.70 29.29
C PHE A 7 24.79 6.24 28.20
N LEU A 8 23.48 6.30 28.50
CA LEU A 8 22.43 6.24 27.49
C LEU A 8 22.49 7.53 26.67
N ALA A 9 23.00 7.47 25.45
CA ALA A 9 22.87 8.55 24.49
C ALA A 9 21.46 8.51 23.88
N VAL A 10 20.58 9.41 24.31
CA VAL A 10 19.34 9.72 23.60
C VAL A 10 19.69 10.67 22.47
N ALA A 11 19.75 10.15 21.24
CA ALA A 11 19.90 10.99 20.05
C ALA A 11 18.56 11.69 19.78
N LEU A 12 18.49 12.99 20.08
CA LEU A 12 17.44 13.87 19.52
C LEU A 12 17.68 13.97 18.00
N ALA A 13 16.80 13.34 17.22
CA ALA A 13 16.80 13.47 15.77
C ALA A 13 16.47 14.92 15.38
N GLY A 14 17.47 15.64 14.85
CA GLY A 14 17.24 16.88 14.11
C GLY A 14 16.35 16.61 12.90
N GLY A 15 15.41 17.52 12.62
CA GLY A 15 14.36 17.36 11.62
C GLY A 15 14.87 17.26 10.18
N VAL A 16 15.34 16.08 9.78
CA VAL A 16 15.31 15.66 8.39
C VAL A 16 13.87 15.22 8.11
N SER A 17 13.23 15.78 7.10
CA SER A 17 11.91 15.29 6.67
C SER A 17 12.08 13.82 6.26
N ALA A 18 11.61 12.90 7.10
CA ALA A 18 11.53 11.50 6.74
C ALA A 18 10.50 11.35 5.61
N PHE A 19 10.77 10.48 4.65
CA PHE A 19 9.80 10.11 3.61
C PHE A 19 8.75 9.12 4.15
N THR A 20 8.99 8.56 5.34
CA THR A 20 7.97 7.93 6.18
C THR A 20 7.21 9.00 6.98
N PRO A 21 5.93 8.79 7.32
CA PRO A 21 5.15 9.78 8.06
C PRO A 21 5.75 10.12 9.42
N THR A 22 5.48 11.34 9.92
CA THR A 22 5.88 11.72 11.28
C THR A 22 5.35 10.73 12.32
N GLY A 23 6.23 10.32 13.23
CA GLY A 23 5.93 9.35 14.29
C GLY A 23 5.87 7.89 13.83
N PHE A 24 6.14 7.60 12.56
CA PHE A 24 6.26 6.24 12.06
C PHE A 24 7.67 5.69 12.28
N GLU A 25 7.77 4.51 12.89
CA GLU A 25 9.03 3.80 13.11
C GLU A 25 9.02 2.41 12.48
N PRO A 26 10.12 1.98 11.84
CA PRO A 26 11.37 2.72 11.62
C PRO A 26 11.25 3.81 10.53
N ALA A 27 11.85 4.98 10.79
CA ALA A 27 11.86 6.10 9.85
C ALA A 27 12.97 5.98 8.78
N SER A 28 12.77 6.62 7.62
CA SER A 28 13.82 6.79 6.60
C SER A 28 13.80 8.17 5.96
N SER A 29 14.97 8.77 5.80
CA SER A 29 15.20 10.03 5.07
C SER A 29 15.59 9.84 3.60
N ASN A 30 15.70 8.59 3.13
CA ASN A 30 15.96 8.29 1.73
C ASN A 30 14.64 8.00 1.01
N ASN A 31 14.42 8.68 -0.11
CA ASN A 31 13.16 8.57 -0.85
C ASN A 31 13.07 7.27 -1.65
N LEU A 32 12.01 6.50 -1.40
CA LEU A 32 11.56 5.46 -2.31
C LEU A 32 10.56 6.07 -3.30
N THR A 33 10.82 5.97 -4.61
CA THR A 33 9.80 6.41 -5.58
C THR A 33 8.66 5.40 -5.63
N VAL A 34 7.43 5.88 -5.41
CA VAL A 34 6.19 5.11 -5.53
C VAL A 34 5.27 5.80 -6.52
N ALA A 35 4.67 5.04 -7.42
CA ALA A 35 3.78 5.57 -8.44
C ALA A 35 2.61 4.63 -8.74
N TYR A 36 1.45 5.23 -8.99
CA TYR A 36 0.29 4.59 -9.56
C TYR A 36 0.12 5.10 -10.99
N GLY A 37 0.45 4.24 -11.96
CA GLY A 37 0.61 4.58 -13.37
C GLY A 37 1.55 5.77 -13.57
N LYS A 38 1.02 6.90 -14.06
CA LYS A 38 1.82 8.12 -14.31
C LYS A 38 1.93 9.03 -13.09
N THR A 39 1.17 8.75 -12.03
CA THR A 39 1.03 9.61 -10.85
C THR A 39 2.04 9.20 -9.79
N LEU A 40 2.98 10.08 -9.47
CA LEU A 40 3.85 9.91 -8.30
C LEU A 40 3.02 10.03 -7.02
N ALA A 41 3.21 9.10 -6.10
CA ALA A 41 2.53 8.97 -4.82
C ALA A 41 3.56 9.23 -3.70
N ILE A 42 4.01 10.46 -3.58
CA ILE A 42 5.12 10.84 -2.68
C ILE A 42 4.66 11.83 -1.62
N ASN A 43 5.33 11.84 -0.47
CA ASN A 43 5.17 12.85 0.60
C ASN A 43 3.71 13.02 1.09
N GLY A 44 3.00 11.92 1.35
CA GLY A 44 1.61 11.99 1.83
C GLY A 44 0.61 12.45 0.76
N LYS A 45 0.99 12.42 -0.52
CA LYS A 45 0.05 12.76 -1.59
C LYS A 45 -1.15 11.80 -1.57
N GLN A 46 -2.34 12.36 -1.68
CA GLN A 46 -3.57 11.58 -1.81
C GLN A 46 -3.65 10.87 -3.17
N ILE A 47 -3.94 9.58 -3.15
CA ILE A 47 -4.14 8.70 -4.31
C ILE A 47 -5.55 8.12 -4.24
N LEU A 48 -6.18 7.96 -5.41
CA LEU A 48 -7.53 7.41 -5.48
C LEU A 48 -7.59 5.98 -4.96
N ARG A 49 -8.60 5.71 -4.13
CA ARG A 49 -8.95 4.34 -3.74
C ARG A 49 -9.32 3.51 -4.97
N ALA A 50 -8.94 2.23 -4.94
CA ALA A 50 -9.30 1.22 -5.93
C ALA A 50 -10.78 1.31 -6.36
N GLY A 51 -11.02 1.28 -7.67
CA GLY A 51 -12.35 1.25 -8.27
C GLY A 51 -13.08 2.59 -8.36
N LEU A 52 -12.42 3.71 -7.99
CA LEU A 52 -12.96 5.06 -8.11
C LEU A 52 -12.46 5.80 -9.37
N GLU A 53 -11.65 5.15 -10.19
CA GLU A 53 -11.25 5.70 -11.48
C GLU A 53 -12.45 5.82 -12.43
N HIS A 54 -12.57 6.98 -13.08
CA HIS A 54 -13.44 7.09 -14.25
C HIS A 54 -12.82 6.20 -15.35
N LYS A 55 -13.66 5.45 -16.08
CA LYS A 55 -13.30 4.41 -17.08
C LYS A 55 -12.23 4.79 -18.12
N LEU A 56 -11.83 6.06 -18.18
CA LEU A 56 -10.89 6.69 -19.12
C LEU A 56 -9.45 6.82 -18.59
N THR A 57 -9.19 6.70 -17.28
CA THR A 57 -7.84 6.88 -16.70
C THR A 57 -7.47 5.70 -15.79
N LYS A 58 -7.40 4.50 -16.38
CA LYS A 58 -7.24 3.17 -15.75
C LYS A 58 -5.95 2.91 -14.93
N SER A 59 -5.26 3.94 -14.48
CA SER A 59 -3.89 3.80 -13.98
C SER A 59 -3.54 4.77 -12.87
N GLN A 60 -4.51 5.34 -12.16
CA GLN A 60 -4.22 6.33 -11.12
C GLN A 60 -4.77 5.95 -9.75
N ASP A 61 -5.48 4.83 -9.66
CA ASP A 61 -5.99 4.32 -8.40
C ASP A 61 -5.10 3.21 -7.82
N THR A 62 -5.46 2.76 -6.62
CA THR A 62 -4.70 1.75 -5.88
C THR A 62 -5.18 0.31 -6.09
N ALA A 63 -5.91 0.00 -7.17
CA ALA A 63 -6.41 -1.35 -7.42
C ALA A 63 -5.31 -2.37 -7.73
N GLN A 64 -4.14 -1.91 -8.18
CA GLN A 64 -2.97 -2.75 -8.46
C GLN A 64 -1.78 -2.31 -7.59
N PRO A 65 -0.78 -3.19 -7.36
CA PRO A 65 0.44 -2.79 -6.66
C PRO A 65 1.10 -1.59 -7.36
N PRO A 66 1.68 -0.63 -6.61
CA PRO A 66 2.35 0.49 -7.21
C PRO A 66 3.63 0.06 -7.94
N THR A 67 4.04 0.86 -8.92
CA THR A 67 5.43 0.84 -9.38
C THR A 67 6.30 1.44 -8.29
N VAL A 68 7.31 0.71 -7.86
CA VAL A 68 8.30 1.18 -6.89
C VAL A 68 9.68 1.21 -7.52
N GLY A 69 10.52 2.19 -7.15
CA GLY A 69 11.82 2.39 -7.77
C GLY A 69 12.67 3.43 -7.09
N THR A 70 13.87 3.63 -7.64
CA THR A 70 14.88 4.53 -7.09
C THR A 70 15.47 5.41 -8.19
N THR A 71 15.93 6.60 -7.86
CA THR A 71 16.57 7.52 -8.81
C THR A 71 17.99 7.08 -9.18
N THR A 72 18.61 6.25 -8.35
CA THR A 72 19.90 5.59 -8.59
C THR A 72 19.70 4.10 -8.74
N LYS A 73 20.49 3.47 -9.61
CA LYS A 73 20.45 2.01 -9.76
C LYS A 73 20.97 1.36 -8.48
N LEU A 74 20.22 0.38 -7.98
CA LEU A 74 20.63 -0.41 -6.83
C LEU A 74 21.25 -1.75 -7.26
N THR A 75 22.24 -2.22 -6.51
CA THR A 75 22.91 -3.51 -6.75
C THR A 75 22.62 -4.46 -5.61
N GLY A 76 21.88 -5.53 -5.90
CA GLY A 76 21.52 -6.55 -4.93
C GLY A 76 20.06 -6.99 -5.06
N THR A 77 19.59 -7.66 -4.01
CA THR A 77 18.21 -8.11 -3.86
C THR A 77 17.54 -7.35 -2.73
N TYR A 78 16.29 -6.95 -2.94
CA TYR A 78 15.55 -6.10 -2.03
C TYR A 78 14.19 -6.71 -1.70
N THR A 79 13.64 -6.26 -0.58
CA THR A 79 12.29 -6.59 -0.14
C THR A 79 11.53 -5.32 0.16
N ILE A 80 10.32 -5.22 -0.38
CA ILE A 80 9.38 -4.13 -0.08
C ILE A 80 8.37 -4.60 0.96
N LEU A 81 8.02 -3.70 1.87
CA LEU A 81 6.93 -3.85 2.83
C LEU A 81 6.02 -2.63 2.74
N MET A 82 4.71 -2.85 2.73
CA MET A 82 3.71 -1.78 2.77
C MET A 82 2.77 -1.98 3.95
N VAL A 83 2.59 -0.95 4.76
CA VAL A 83 1.72 -0.96 5.94
C VAL A 83 0.82 0.27 6.01
N ASP A 84 -0.32 0.08 6.64
CA ASP A 84 -1.27 1.12 7.02
C ASP A 84 -1.19 1.27 8.56
N PRO A 85 -0.67 2.37 9.12
CA PRO A 85 -0.55 2.56 10.56
C PRO A 85 -1.81 3.16 11.20
N ASP A 86 -2.87 3.39 10.42
CA ASP A 86 -4.01 4.21 10.80
C ASP A 86 -5.30 3.38 10.98
N ILE A 87 -5.18 2.07 11.26
CA ILE A 87 -6.34 1.22 11.49
C ILE A 87 -7.07 1.67 12.76
N PRO A 88 -8.35 2.11 12.66
CA PRO A 88 -9.08 2.57 13.83
C PRO A 88 -9.27 1.46 14.85
N SER A 89 -9.27 1.82 16.13
CA SER A 89 -9.72 0.90 17.18
C SER A 89 -11.17 0.47 16.95
N SER A 90 -11.55 -0.71 17.47
CA SER A 90 -12.94 -1.19 17.40
C SER A 90 -13.93 -0.18 18.01
N SER A 91 -13.56 0.46 19.12
CA SER A 91 -14.31 1.51 19.79
C SER A 91 -14.43 2.81 18.97
N GLY A 92 -13.56 3.05 17.99
CA GLY A 92 -13.45 4.32 17.26
C GLY A 92 -12.85 5.46 18.09
N THR A 93 -12.55 5.21 19.36
CA THR A 93 -11.89 6.14 20.29
C THR A 93 -10.74 5.38 20.96
N GLY A 94 -9.54 5.51 20.40
CA GLY A 94 -8.36 4.79 20.85
C GLY A 94 -7.19 4.97 19.88
N PRO A 95 -5.99 4.51 20.25
CA PRO A 95 -4.86 4.51 19.34
C PRO A 95 -5.15 3.63 18.13
N THR A 96 -4.60 4.00 16.97
CA THR A 96 -4.64 3.17 15.79
C THR A 96 -3.72 1.95 15.94
N SER A 97 -3.96 0.93 15.13
CA SER A 97 -3.02 -0.20 14.95
C SER A 97 -2.50 -0.23 13.52
N GLN A 98 -1.52 -1.11 13.24
CA GLN A 98 -1.04 -1.28 11.87
C GLN A 98 -1.64 -2.51 11.19
N PHE A 99 -1.83 -2.40 9.87
CA PHE A 99 -2.19 -3.50 8.99
C PHE A 99 -1.17 -3.67 7.87
N LEU A 100 -0.80 -4.92 7.58
CA LEU A 100 0.11 -5.27 6.50
C LEU A 100 -0.61 -5.38 5.15
N HIS A 101 -0.21 -4.55 4.19
CA HIS A 101 -0.77 -4.54 2.84
C HIS A 101 0.02 -5.38 1.85
N TRP A 102 1.35 -5.38 1.94
CA TRP A 102 2.19 -6.06 0.95
C TRP A 102 3.57 -6.39 1.50
N VAL A 103 4.07 -7.58 1.17
CA VAL A 103 5.48 -7.95 1.35
C VAL A 103 5.93 -8.74 0.12
N GLN A 104 6.84 -8.15 -0.65
CA GLN A 104 7.41 -8.78 -1.84
C GLN A 104 8.93 -8.80 -1.73
N SER A 105 9.49 -10.00 -1.69
CA SER A 105 10.94 -10.23 -1.73
C SER A 105 11.42 -10.39 -3.17
N ASP A 106 12.74 -10.63 -3.32
CA ASP A 106 13.40 -10.91 -4.60
C ASP A 106 13.24 -9.79 -5.64
N LEU A 107 13.15 -8.55 -5.17
CA LEU A 107 13.17 -7.39 -6.04
C LEU A 107 14.61 -7.05 -6.43
N VAL A 108 14.83 -6.74 -7.71
CA VAL A 108 16.10 -6.22 -8.22
C VAL A 108 15.85 -4.90 -8.96
N SER A 109 16.84 -4.02 -8.96
CA SER A 109 16.77 -2.79 -9.77
C SER A 109 16.84 -3.13 -11.26
N SER A 110 15.98 -2.52 -12.08
CA SER A 110 16.04 -2.67 -13.53
C SER A 110 17.37 -2.15 -14.09
N ASP A 111 17.79 -2.67 -15.24
CA ASP A 111 18.99 -2.17 -15.93
C ASP A 111 18.74 -0.85 -16.67
N THR A 112 17.48 -0.59 -17.03
CA THR A 112 17.03 0.62 -17.73
C THR A 112 16.14 1.46 -16.84
N THR A 113 16.07 2.77 -17.14
CA THR A 113 15.17 3.68 -16.44
C THR A 113 13.83 3.81 -17.15
N THR A 114 12.76 3.90 -16.38
CA THR A 114 11.44 4.37 -16.86
C THR A 114 11.26 5.84 -16.44
N THR A 115 10.60 6.65 -17.27
CA THR A 115 10.27 8.03 -16.89
C THR A 115 8.83 8.11 -16.36
N ILE A 116 8.66 8.52 -15.12
CA ILE A 116 7.36 8.74 -14.47
C ILE A 116 7.27 10.18 -13.99
N SER A 117 6.28 10.94 -14.47
CA SER A 117 6.12 12.38 -14.15
C SER A 117 7.43 13.17 -14.31
N GLY A 118 8.19 12.91 -15.38
CA GLY A 118 9.45 13.59 -15.66
C GLY A 118 10.67 13.08 -14.88
N GLN A 119 10.50 12.14 -13.95
CA GLN A 119 11.60 11.54 -13.20
C GLN A 119 12.03 10.21 -13.81
N LYS A 120 13.34 10.06 -14.07
CA LYS A 120 13.93 8.77 -14.46
C LYS A 120 14.10 7.91 -13.22
N ILE A 121 13.51 6.72 -13.24
CA ILE A 121 13.57 5.77 -12.14
C ILE A 121 14.05 4.41 -12.62
N TYR A 122 14.91 3.78 -11.82
CA TYR A 122 15.18 2.36 -11.92
C TYR A 122 14.11 1.63 -11.12
N THR A 123 13.18 0.99 -11.84
CA THR A 123 12.08 0.26 -11.21
C THR A 123 12.61 -0.98 -10.52
N LEU A 124 12.08 -1.29 -9.34
CA LEU A 124 12.34 -2.56 -8.69
C LEU A 124 11.40 -3.62 -9.28
N VAL A 125 11.96 -4.69 -9.80
CA VAL A 125 11.24 -5.75 -10.52
C VAL A 125 11.45 -7.10 -9.86
N ASN A 126 10.39 -7.90 -9.81
CA ASN A 126 10.44 -9.30 -9.39
C ASN A 126 10.74 -10.19 -10.60
N SER A 127 11.98 -10.15 -11.09
CA SER A 127 12.38 -10.86 -12.32
C SER A 127 12.29 -12.39 -12.20
N LYS A 128 12.29 -12.92 -10.97
CA LYS A 128 12.18 -14.35 -10.68
C LYS A 128 10.74 -14.83 -10.52
N ASN A 129 9.75 -13.94 -10.59
CA ASN A 129 8.35 -14.24 -10.28
C ASN A 129 8.17 -14.91 -8.90
N THR A 130 8.96 -14.51 -7.91
CA THR A 130 8.82 -15.02 -6.54
C THR A 130 7.46 -14.63 -5.97
N THR A 131 6.73 -15.59 -5.42
CA THR A 131 5.46 -15.32 -4.73
C THR A 131 5.68 -14.36 -3.55
N ALA A 132 4.86 -13.31 -3.48
CA ALA A 132 4.85 -12.39 -2.35
C ALA A 132 4.61 -13.13 -1.03
N PHE A 133 5.36 -12.78 0.03
CA PHE A 133 5.09 -13.32 1.37
C PHE A 133 3.72 -12.87 1.89
N ALA A 134 3.33 -11.65 1.54
CA ALA A 134 1.96 -11.16 1.66
C ALA A 134 1.59 -10.49 0.34
N ALA A 135 0.70 -11.10 -0.44
CA ALA A 135 0.20 -10.51 -1.70
C ALA A 135 -0.35 -9.09 -1.48
N TYR A 136 -0.26 -8.23 -2.48
CA TYR A 136 -0.78 -6.87 -2.36
C TYR A 136 -2.28 -6.90 -2.05
N LEU A 137 -2.67 -6.16 -1.00
CA LEU A 137 -4.05 -5.80 -0.74
C LEU A 137 -4.20 -4.29 -0.91
N GLN A 138 -5.15 -3.89 -1.75
CA GLN A 138 -5.40 -2.48 -2.01
C GLN A 138 -5.83 -1.71 -0.73
N PRO A 139 -5.42 -0.44 -0.58
CA PRO A 139 -6.01 0.51 0.33
C PRO A 139 -7.55 0.48 0.32
N ASN A 140 -8.14 0.41 1.51
CA ASN A 140 -9.58 0.52 1.69
C ASN A 140 -9.92 1.12 3.08
N PRO A 141 -9.63 2.42 3.30
CA PRO A 141 -9.96 3.08 4.55
C PRO A 141 -11.47 2.94 4.83
N PRO A 142 -11.88 2.61 6.06
CA PRO A 142 -13.28 2.56 6.45
C PRO A 142 -13.87 3.96 6.58
N ASN A 143 -15.20 4.05 6.58
CA ASN A 143 -15.91 5.28 6.95
C ASN A 143 -15.93 5.46 8.48
N LYS A 144 -14.76 5.50 9.10
CA LYS A 144 -14.55 5.64 10.55
C LYS A 144 -13.27 6.43 10.75
N ALA A 145 -13.26 7.37 11.69
CA ALA A 145 -12.08 8.19 11.93
C ALA A 145 -10.86 7.35 12.39
N PRO A 146 -9.65 7.64 11.88
CA PRO A 146 -9.37 8.59 10.79
C PRO A 146 -9.90 8.06 9.44
N THR A 147 -10.61 8.88 8.67
CA THR A 147 -11.18 8.46 7.36
C THR A 147 -10.16 8.52 6.22
N THR A 148 -8.98 9.08 6.49
CA THR A 148 -7.81 9.10 5.62
C THR A 148 -6.73 8.28 6.31
N HIS A 149 -6.21 7.28 5.59
CA HIS A 149 -5.14 6.41 6.07
C HIS A 149 -3.88 6.69 5.29
N ARG A 150 -2.74 6.64 5.98
CA ARG A 150 -1.41 6.72 5.39
C ARG A 150 -0.97 5.32 5.01
N TYR A 151 -0.43 5.16 3.83
CA TYR A 151 0.16 3.91 3.39
C TYR A 151 1.65 4.12 3.26
N THR A 152 2.42 3.46 4.13
CA THR A 152 3.86 3.62 4.22
C THR A 152 4.55 2.43 3.57
N GLN A 153 5.50 2.72 2.68
CA GLN A 153 6.33 1.72 2.02
C GLN A 153 7.75 1.81 2.58
N LEU A 154 8.34 0.66 2.87
CA LEU A 154 9.73 0.52 3.31
C LEU A 154 10.47 -0.44 2.39
N LEU A 155 11.66 -0.05 1.97
CA LEU A 155 12.57 -0.87 1.20
C LEU A 155 13.71 -1.36 2.10
N PHE A 156 13.98 -2.66 2.05
CA PHE A 156 15.08 -3.29 2.78
C PHE A 156 16.08 -3.89 1.80
N ASN A 157 17.37 -3.79 2.14
CA ASN A 157 18.41 -4.59 1.48
C ASN A 157 18.38 -6.02 2.05
N THR A 158 18.11 -6.99 1.19
CA THR A 158 18.08 -8.43 1.52
C THR A 158 19.07 -9.19 0.65
N THR A 159 20.26 -8.61 0.44
CA THR A 159 21.37 -9.22 -0.29
C THR A 159 22.28 -10.02 0.65
N GLY A 160 22.76 -11.19 0.21
CA GLY A 160 23.82 -11.94 0.90
C GLY A 160 23.34 -12.88 2.02
N GLY A 161 24.29 -13.40 2.80
CA GLY A 161 24.08 -14.55 3.70
C GLY A 161 23.14 -14.31 4.89
N SER A 162 23.09 -13.08 5.44
CA SER A 162 22.14 -12.73 6.52
C SER A 162 20.70 -12.56 6.03
N ALA A 163 20.49 -12.47 4.71
CA ALA A 163 19.17 -12.29 4.12
C ALA A 163 18.23 -13.46 4.40
N ALA A 164 18.75 -14.70 4.49
CA ALA A 164 17.90 -15.87 4.71
C ALA A 164 17.12 -15.78 6.04
N THR A 165 17.79 -15.37 7.12
CA THR A 165 17.15 -15.17 8.43
C THR A 165 16.15 -14.02 8.39
N ALA A 166 16.54 -12.89 7.80
CA ALA A 166 15.67 -11.72 7.67
C ALA A 166 14.40 -12.02 6.84
N LEU A 167 14.57 -12.69 5.70
CA LEU A 167 13.48 -13.12 4.83
C LEU A 167 12.55 -14.11 5.55
N LYS A 168 13.08 -15.05 6.35
CA LYS A 168 12.26 -15.96 7.14
C LYS A 168 11.45 -15.23 8.22
N SER A 169 12.04 -14.22 8.88
CA SER A 169 11.33 -13.37 9.84
C SER A 169 10.20 -12.59 9.15
N LEU A 170 10.49 -11.95 8.02
CA LEU A 170 9.49 -11.23 7.22
C LEU A 170 8.37 -12.17 6.73
N GLN A 171 8.72 -13.35 6.23
CA GLN A 171 7.76 -14.35 5.76
C GLN A 171 6.87 -14.85 6.91
N THR A 172 7.43 -15.01 8.11
CA THR A 172 6.66 -15.41 9.30
C THR A 172 5.70 -14.31 9.70
N ALA A 173 6.17 -13.07 9.78
CA ALA A 173 5.34 -11.91 10.11
C ALA A 173 4.22 -11.71 9.08
N ALA A 174 4.50 -11.94 7.79
CA ALA A 174 3.55 -11.76 6.70
C ALA A 174 2.33 -12.70 6.73
N LYS A 175 2.37 -13.77 7.55
CA LYS A 175 1.22 -14.68 7.76
C LYS A 175 0.05 -14.01 8.48
N SER A 176 0.31 -12.96 9.26
CA SER A 176 -0.72 -12.17 9.93
C SER A 176 -0.64 -10.72 9.47
N ARG A 177 -1.79 -10.13 9.11
CA ARG A 177 -1.84 -8.74 8.65
C ARG A 177 -2.29 -7.76 9.71
N GLY A 178 -3.22 -8.16 10.58
CA GLY A 178 -3.76 -7.30 11.62
C GLY A 178 -2.80 -7.17 12.81
N ASN A 179 -2.88 -6.04 13.51
CA ASN A 179 -2.02 -5.71 14.65
C ASN A 179 -0.54 -5.88 14.33
N PHE A 180 -0.16 -5.52 13.10
CA PHE A 180 1.21 -5.61 12.65
C PHE A 180 2.07 -4.59 13.39
N SER A 181 3.32 -4.95 13.71
CA SER A 181 4.29 -4.03 14.31
C SER A 181 5.52 -3.97 13.42
N THR A 182 5.60 -2.94 12.58
CA THR A 182 6.74 -2.78 11.67
C THR A 182 8.06 -2.66 12.44
N ALA A 183 8.07 -1.92 13.55
CA ALA A 183 9.25 -1.77 14.40
C ALA A 183 9.75 -3.13 14.94
N ASP A 184 8.87 -3.96 15.48
CA ASP A 184 9.27 -5.26 16.04
C ASP A 184 9.70 -6.24 14.95
N VAL A 185 9.03 -6.24 13.80
CA VAL A 185 9.37 -7.09 12.66
C VAL A 185 10.72 -6.70 12.08
N VAL A 186 10.97 -5.41 11.84
CA VAL A 186 12.26 -4.94 11.32
C VAL A 186 13.39 -5.21 12.30
N LYS A 187 13.17 -4.95 13.59
CA LYS A 187 14.14 -5.23 14.66
C LYS A 187 14.46 -6.72 14.78
N SER A 188 13.45 -7.59 14.80
CA SER A 188 13.64 -9.05 14.90
C SER A 188 14.25 -9.67 13.64
N ALA A 189 14.03 -9.07 12.47
CA ALA A 189 14.67 -9.47 11.23
C ALA A 189 16.13 -8.97 11.11
N GLY A 190 16.58 -8.09 12.03
CA GLY A 190 17.90 -7.46 11.93
C GLY A 190 18.04 -6.57 10.69
N LEU A 191 16.94 -6.00 10.22
CA LEU A 191 16.89 -5.17 9.03
C LEU A 191 17.06 -3.69 9.36
N VAL A 192 17.57 -2.95 8.38
CA VAL A 192 17.61 -1.49 8.40
C VAL A 192 16.82 -0.98 7.20
N VAL A 193 15.98 0.03 7.40
CA VAL A 193 15.25 0.65 6.30
C VAL A 193 16.24 1.38 5.40
N LEU A 194 16.31 0.96 4.15
CA LEU A 194 17.16 1.60 3.14
C LEU A 194 16.51 2.88 2.63
N MET A 195 15.22 2.79 2.27
CA MET A 195 14.41 3.90 1.75
C MET A 195 12.97 3.73 2.21
N GLY A 196 12.24 4.85 2.31
CA GLY A 196 10.83 4.85 2.65
C GLY A 196 10.05 5.85 1.82
N ASN A 197 8.74 5.69 1.80
CA ASN A 197 7.81 6.66 1.25
C ASN A 197 6.42 6.48 1.87
N SER A 198 5.56 7.48 1.72
CA SER A 198 4.15 7.37 2.09
C SER A 198 3.24 8.16 1.16
N PHE A 199 2.01 7.68 1.05
CA PHE A 199 0.91 8.34 0.35
C PHE A 199 -0.38 8.12 1.14
N ASP A 200 -1.39 8.94 0.85
CA ASP A 200 -2.66 8.91 1.59
C ASP A 200 -3.78 8.39 0.70
N VAL A 201 -4.78 7.73 1.29
CA VAL A 201 -6.05 7.37 0.64
C VAL A 201 -7.17 7.67 1.62
N ALA A 202 -8.27 8.25 1.16
CA ALA A 202 -9.44 8.48 2.02
C ALA A 202 -10.68 7.71 1.57
N PHE A 203 -11.57 7.44 2.53
CA PHE A 203 -12.84 6.76 2.27
C PHE A 203 -13.74 7.52 1.27
N GLY A 204 -13.67 8.86 1.27
CA GLY A 204 -14.57 9.74 0.53
C GLY A 204 -14.03 10.28 -0.80
N ASP A 205 -12.91 9.76 -1.29
CA ASP A 205 -12.21 10.32 -2.44
C ASP A 205 -13.11 10.32 -3.69
N LYS A 206 -13.47 11.51 -4.17
CA LYS A 206 -14.11 11.68 -5.48
C LYS A 206 -13.00 11.86 -6.50
N GLY A 207 -13.08 11.14 -7.63
CA GLY A 207 -12.06 11.10 -8.69
C GLY A 207 -11.25 12.40 -8.83
N ILE A 208 -9.93 12.32 -8.68
CA ILE A 208 -9.01 13.45 -8.74
C ILE A 208 -9.15 14.07 -10.13
N ASN A 209 -9.94 15.13 -10.24
CA ASN A 209 -9.94 15.97 -11.44
C ASN A 209 -8.65 16.78 -11.37
N SER A 210 -7.66 16.37 -12.15
CA SER A 210 -6.39 17.09 -12.27
C SER A 210 -6.63 18.42 -12.97
N THR A 211 -6.90 19.46 -12.20
CA THR A 211 -6.59 20.85 -12.55
C THR A 211 -5.71 21.39 -11.45
N GLY A 212 -4.47 21.70 -11.80
CA GLY A 212 -3.45 22.11 -10.85
C GLY A 212 -3.74 23.43 -10.13
N ALA A 213 -2.84 23.69 -9.18
CA ALA A 213 -2.58 24.94 -8.48
C ALA A 213 -3.50 25.30 -7.30
N GLY A 214 -2.84 25.60 -6.17
CA GLY A 214 -3.31 26.63 -5.25
C GLY A 214 -3.68 26.14 -3.85
N SER A 215 -2.70 26.14 -2.95
CA SER A 215 -2.94 26.47 -1.55
C SER A 215 -3.71 27.79 -1.48
N GLY A 216 -4.84 27.80 -0.76
CA GLY A 216 -5.71 28.96 -0.64
C GLY A 216 -6.65 28.81 0.54
N SER A 217 -6.13 29.09 1.74
CA SER A 217 -6.92 29.46 2.90
C SER A 217 -7.86 30.60 2.52
N GLY A 218 -9.17 30.40 2.71
CA GLY A 218 -10.20 31.39 2.40
C GLY A 218 -11.39 31.23 3.33
N SER A 219 -11.27 31.79 4.54
CA SER A 219 -12.41 32.12 5.40
C SER A 219 -13.43 32.97 4.64
N SER A 220 -14.69 32.57 4.62
CA SER A 220 -15.80 33.45 4.22
C SER A 220 -16.80 33.59 5.37
N SER A 221 -16.71 34.74 6.03
CA SER A 221 -17.73 35.35 6.87
C SER A 221 -18.47 36.42 6.06
N GLY A 222 -19.78 36.57 6.27
CA GLY A 222 -20.64 37.61 5.69
C GLY A 222 -22.00 37.03 5.25
N THR A 223 -23.07 37.08 6.04
CA THR A 223 -23.93 38.24 6.39
C THR A 223 -24.87 38.66 5.26
N SER A 224 -26.14 38.25 5.43
CA SER A 224 -27.43 38.89 5.12
C SER A 224 -27.64 39.74 3.84
N GLY A 225 -28.76 39.44 3.16
CA GLY A 225 -29.69 40.45 2.67
C GLY A 225 -30.12 40.27 1.21
N GLY A 226 -31.43 40.19 0.96
CA GLY A 226 -31.99 40.46 -0.37
C GLY A 226 -33.25 39.69 -0.74
N LYS A 227 -34.41 40.28 -0.45
CA LYS A 227 -35.75 39.88 -0.92
C LYS A 227 -35.85 39.87 -2.45
N GLY A 228 -36.55 38.89 -3.00
CA GLY A 228 -37.03 38.89 -4.39
C GLY A 228 -38.35 38.11 -4.49
N SER A 229 -39.46 38.85 -4.40
CA SER A 229 -40.84 38.41 -4.60
C SER A 229 -41.11 38.07 -6.08
N GLY A 230 -41.87 37.01 -6.35
CA GLY A 230 -42.30 36.64 -7.70
C GLY A 230 -43.26 35.45 -7.70
N THR A 231 -44.51 35.73 -7.35
CA THR A 231 -45.68 34.83 -7.36
C THR A 231 -46.21 34.59 -8.78
N SER A 232 -46.44 33.33 -9.15
CA SER A 232 -47.64 32.78 -9.83
C SER A 232 -47.28 31.36 -10.33
N GLY A 233 -48.02 30.28 -10.11
CA GLY A 233 -49.42 30.09 -9.75
C GLY A 233 -49.97 28.95 -10.61
N GLY A 234 -50.36 27.83 -9.99
CA GLY A 234 -51.01 26.66 -10.62
C GLY A 234 -50.74 25.40 -9.79
N LYS A 235 -51.53 25.07 -8.74
CA LYS A 235 -52.85 24.40 -8.76
C LYS A 235 -52.89 23.24 -9.78
N GLY A 236 -53.16 21.97 -9.42
CA GLY A 236 -53.67 21.41 -8.17
C GLY A 236 -53.37 19.90 -8.10
N ASN A 237 -53.45 19.34 -6.89
CA ASN A 237 -54.56 18.51 -6.42
C ASN A 237 -54.11 17.03 -6.41
N GLY A 238 -53.62 16.52 -5.28
CA GLY A 238 -54.45 15.71 -4.37
C GLY A 238 -54.41 14.26 -4.84
N THR A 239 -53.90 13.29 -4.09
CA THR A 239 -54.65 12.63 -3.02
C THR A 239 -53.71 11.65 -2.29
N THR A 240 -53.97 11.51 -1.00
CA THR A 240 -53.49 10.54 -0.01
C THR A 240 -53.46 9.08 -0.51
N THR A 241 -52.60 8.23 0.06
CA THR A 241 -52.94 7.20 1.08
C THR A 241 -51.82 6.14 1.19
N SER A 242 -51.72 5.60 2.40
CA SER A 242 -50.71 4.78 3.04
C SER A 242 -50.38 3.39 2.47
N ASN A 243 -49.15 2.95 2.79
CA ASN A 243 -48.77 1.64 3.37
C ASN A 243 -49.10 0.34 2.60
N SER A 244 -48.07 -0.40 2.15
CA SER A 244 -48.06 -1.88 2.21
C SER A 244 -46.64 -2.46 2.17
N THR A 245 -46.52 -3.55 2.90
CA THR A 245 -45.36 -4.35 3.28
C THR A 245 -44.90 -5.33 2.18
N SER A 246 -43.60 -5.63 2.20
CA SER A 246 -42.96 -6.95 1.97
C SER A 246 -42.98 -7.67 0.61
N THR A 247 -41.84 -8.36 0.42
CA THR A 247 -41.60 -9.59 -0.34
C THR A 247 -41.30 -9.48 -1.84
N SER A 248 -40.01 -9.53 -2.17
CA SER A 248 -39.53 -10.05 -3.45
C SER A 248 -38.57 -11.23 -3.21
N THR A 249 -39.12 -12.39 -3.50
CA THR A 249 -38.58 -13.74 -3.62
C THR A 249 -37.22 -13.82 -4.30
N ALA A 250 -36.33 -14.60 -3.69
CA ALA A 250 -35.12 -15.14 -4.31
C ALA A 250 -35.48 -16.18 -5.37
N GLY A 251 -34.92 -16.04 -6.57
CA GLY A 251 -34.93 -17.04 -7.64
C GLY A 251 -33.54 -17.11 -8.30
N PRO A 252 -33.03 -18.30 -8.63
CA PRO A 252 -31.66 -18.50 -9.08
C PRO A 252 -31.50 -18.13 -10.56
N VAL A 253 -30.43 -17.38 -10.87
CA VAL A 253 -30.02 -17.15 -12.27
C VAL A 253 -28.99 -18.20 -12.67
N MET A 254 -29.39 -19.03 -13.64
CA MET A 254 -28.54 -19.95 -14.37
C MET A 254 -27.43 -19.20 -15.12
N SER A 255 -26.19 -19.70 -15.02
CA SER A 255 -25.11 -19.36 -15.95
C SER A 255 -24.72 -20.62 -16.72
N THR A 256 -25.15 -20.68 -17.98
CA THR A 256 -24.83 -21.73 -18.95
C THR A 256 -23.58 -21.35 -19.73
N GLY A 257 -22.53 -22.18 -19.60
CA GLY A 257 -21.75 -22.74 -20.71
C GLY A 257 -20.71 -21.87 -21.43
N GLY A 258 -19.46 -22.35 -21.47
CA GLY A 258 -18.57 -22.10 -22.61
C GLY A 258 -17.07 -22.30 -22.38
N ALA A 259 -16.56 -23.47 -22.81
CA ALA A 259 -15.16 -23.83 -23.10
C ALA A 259 -14.18 -23.89 -21.91
N GLY A 260 -13.40 -24.94 -21.65
CA GLY A 260 -12.99 -26.10 -22.44
C GLY A 260 -11.55 -26.39 -21.99
N ILE A 261 -11.33 -27.43 -21.18
CA ILE A 261 -9.98 -27.82 -20.75
C ILE A 261 -9.76 -29.28 -21.09
N VAL A 262 -8.70 -29.46 -21.88
CA VAL A 262 -8.18 -30.69 -22.43
C VAL A 262 -7.64 -31.59 -21.33
N ASN A 263 -7.98 -32.86 -21.48
CA ASN A 263 -7.57 -33.99 -20.68
C ASN A 263 -6.15 -34.41 -21.12
N LEU A 264 -5.18 -34.48 -20.20
CA LEU A 264 -3.92 -35.20 -20.43
C LEU A 264 -3.51 -35.90 -19.12
N ARG A 265 -3.78 -37.21 -19.10
CA ARG A 265 -3.24 -38.20 -18.16
C ARG A 265 -1.93 -38.77 -18.70
N GLY A 266 -1.10 -39.19 -17.76
CA GLY A 266 -0.01 -40.16 -17.94
C GLY A 266 1.36 -39.50 -17.91
N SER A 267 2.40 -40.03 -17.28
CA SER A 267 2.58 -41.18 -16.39
C SER A 267 4.05 -41.14 -15.96
N GLU A 268 4.31 -41.52 -14.71
CA GLU A 268 5.49 -42.20 -14.17
C GLU A 268 6.88 -41.91 -14.76
N TRP A 269 7.84 -41.48 -13.92
CA TRP A 269 9.17 -42.11 -13.83
C TRP A 269 9.76 -41.86 -12.43
N ALA A 270 9.97 -42.95 -11.69
CA ALA A 270 10.87 -43.01 -10.56
C ALA A 270 12.30 -43.25 -11.08
N ALA A 271 13.30 -42.60 -10.48
CA ALA A 271 14.68 -43.10 -10.53
C ALA A 271 15.46 -42.64 -9.29
N LEU A 272 16.01 -43.64 -8.62
CA LEU A 272 16.85 -43.66 -7.44
C LEU A 272 18.27 -44.02 -7.92
N ALA A 273 19.31 -43.25 -7.55
CA ALA A 273 20.74 -43.63 -7.46
C ALA A 273 21.59 -42.33 -7.36
N ALA A 274 22.40 -42.05 -6.33
CA ALA A 274 23.54 -42.75 -5.72
C ALA A 274 24.91 -42.25 -6.25
N MET A 275 25.75 -41.87 -5.28
CA MET A 275 27.23 -41.85 -5.24
C MET A 275 28.03 -40.79 -6.02
N GLY A 276 29.06 -40.27 -5.33
CA GLY A 276 30.20 -39.61 -5.97
C GLY A 276 30.99 -38.66 -5.06
N ALA A 277 31.71 -39.19 -4.08
CA ALA A 277 32.81 -38.46 -3.42
C ALA A 277 34.01 -38.37 -4.37
N ALA A 278 34.67 -37.21 -4.44
CA ALA A 278 36.03 -37.10 -4.96
C ALA A 278 36.81 -36.03 -4.21
N VAL A 279 37.75 -36.51 -3.40
CA VAL A 279 38.90 -35.81 -2.86
C VAL A 279 39.88 -35.52 -4.02
N MET A 280 40.42 -34.32 -4.09
CA MET A 280 41.76 -34.12 -4.66
C MET A 280 42.53 -33.12 -3.79
N LEU A 281 43.55 -33.66 -3.13
CA LEU A 281 44.75 -32.92 -2.76
C LEU A 281 45.49 -32.52 -4.03
N LEU A 282 45.92 -31.26 -4.10
CA LEU A 282 47.28 -30.86 -4.47
C LEU A 282 47.66 -29.69 -3.56
#